data_AF-A0A5Z1E1G1-F1
#
_entry.id   AF-A0A5Z1E1G1-F1
#
_cell.length_a   1.000
_cell.length_b   1.000
_cell.length_c   1.000
_cell.angle_alpha   90.00
_cell.angle_beta   90.00
_cell.angle_gamma   90.00
#
_symmetry.space_group_name_H-M   'P 1'
#
loop_
_entity.id
_entity.type
_entity.pdbx_description
1 polymer ?
#
loop_
_entity_poly.entity_id
_entity_poly.type
_entity_poly.pdbx_seq_one_letter_code
_entity_poly.pdbx_strand_id
1 'polypeptide(L)' 'AKRTSLEIMHNGITHQIKTDKDFGILLNVICVIRERIDESFEEEDKSLVIDIDEIVAKVCKELE' A
#
# COMPACT_ATOMS: atom_id res chain seq x y z
N ALA A 1 -15.09 -3.26 14.31
CA ALA A 1 -14.62 -3.89 13.05
C ALA A 1 -13.50 -4.88 13.38
N LYS A 2 -13.42 -6.03 12.68
CA LYS A 2 -12.29 -6.96 12.82
C LYS A 2 -11.04 -6.21 12.34
N ARG A 3 -10.08 -5.94 13.24
CA ARG A 3 -8.78 -5.41 12.84
C ARG A 3 -8.04 -6.50 12.08
N THR A 4 -7.63 -6.18 10.86
CA THR A 4 -6.71 -7.00 10.07
C THR A 4 -5.34 -6.99 10.77
N SER A 5 -4.73 -8.16 10.89
CA SER A 5 -3.40 -8.33 11.48
C SER A 5 -2.49 -8.96 10.44
N LEU A 6 -1.39 -8.28 10.11
CA LEU A 6 -0.35 -8.80 9.24
C LEU A 6 0.85 -9.23 10.04
N GLU A 7 1.42 -10.38 9.70
CA GLU A 7 2.66 -10.86 10.27
C GLU A 7 3.75 -10.81 9.20
N ILE A 8 4.83 -10.11 9.52
CA ILE A 8 5.99 -9.96 8.65
C ILE A 8 7.19 -10.53 9.39
N MET A 9 7.82 -11.55 8.82
CA MET A 9 9.05 -12.10 9.36
C MET A 9 10.25 -11.42 8.69
N HIS A 10 11.09 -10.74 9.48
CA HIS A 10 12.29 -10.07 9.00
C HIS A 10 13.45 -10.35 9.95
N ASN A 11 14.57 -10.85 9.41
CA ASN A 11 15.77 -11.23 10.18
C ASN A 11 15.48 -12.17 11.36
N GLY A 12 14.55 -13.12 11.18
CA GLY A 12 14.15 -14.09 12.21
C GLY A 12 13.25 -13.52 13.32
N ILE A 13 12.83 -12.26 13.19
CA ILE A 13 11.90 -11.60 14.12
C ILE A 13 10.54 -11.45 13.42
N THR A 14 9.48 -11.86 14.11
CA THR A 14 8.10 -11.65 13.64
C THR A 14 7.60 -10.30 14.13
N HIS A 15 7.25 -9.44 13.18
CA HIS A 15 6.59 -8.16 13.42
C HIS A 15 5.11 -8.28 13.09
N GLN A 16 4.25 -7.78 14.00
CA GLN A 16 2.81 -7.77 13.78
C GLN A 16 2.33 -6.34 13.53
N ILE A 17 1.68 -6.12 12.39
CA ILE A 17 1.07 -4.85 12.01
C ILE A 17 -0.45 -4.98 12.15
N LYS A 18 -1.07 -4.11 12.93
CA LYS A 18 -2.53 -4.10 13.15
C LYS A 18 -3.14 -2.89 12.46
N THR A 19 -4.17 -3.12 11.67
CA THR A 19 -4.88 -2.10 10.91
C THR A 19 -6.37 -2.37 10.91
N ASP A 20 -7.17 -1.32 10.83
CA ASP A 20 -8.61 -1.40 10.67
C ASP A 20 -9.05 -1.48 9.20
N LYS A 21 -8.09 -1.36 8.27
CA LYS A 21 -8.29 -1.51 6.83
C LYS A 21 -8.22 -2.99 6.43
N ASP A 22 -8.93 -3.33 5.37
CA ASP A 22 -8.88 -4.66 4.78
C ASP A 22 -7.50 -4.94 4.18
N PHE A 23 -7.03 -6.18 4.26
CA PHE A 23 -5.72 -6.56 3.73
C PHE A 23 -5.63 -6.38 2.21
N GLY A 24 -6.71 -6.71 1.48
CA GLY A 24 -6.76 -6.54 0.03
C GLY A 24 -6.63 -5.07 -0.37
N ILE A 25 -7.28 -4.18 0.38
CA ILE A 25 -7.16 -2.73 0.17
C ILE A 25 -5.71 -2.28 0.39
N LEU A 26 -5.07 -2.71 1.49
CA LEU A 26 -3.67 -2.33 1.78
C LEU A 26 -2.68 -2.87 0.75
N LEU A 27 -2.86 -4.12 0.32
CA LEU A 27 -2.00 -4.73 -0.68
C LEU A 27 -2.09 -3.98 -2.02
N ASN A 28 -3.32 -3.68 -2.46
CA ASN A 28 -3.54 -2.94 -3.70
C ASN A 28 -2.97 -1.51 -3.64
N VAL A 29 -3.16 -0.80 -2.52
CA VAL A 29 -2.56 0.53 -2.31
C VAL A 29 -1.04 0.47 -2.44
N ILE A 30 -0.39 -0.52 -1.81
CA ILE A 30 1.07 -0.68 -1.90
C ILE A 30 1.51 -1.01 -3.33
N CYS A 31 0.77 -1.84 -4.06
CA CYS A 31 1.06 -2.14 -5.46
C CYS A 31 1.02 -0.88 -6.33
N VAL A 32 -0.03 -0.07 -6.20
CA VAL A 32 -0.19 1.19 -6.95
C VAL A 32 0.94 2.18 -6.64
N ILE A 33 1.33 2.28 -5.37
CA ILE A 33 2.47 3.13 -4.96
C ILE A 33 3.76 2.65 -5.62
N ARG A 34 4.00 1.33 -5.62
CA ARG A 34 5.20 0.75 -6.23
C ARG A 34 5.24 1.00 -7.74
N GLU A 35 4.14 0.78 -8.45
CA GLU A 35 4.03 1.03 -9.89
C GLU A 35 4.36 2.49 -10.23
N ARG A 36 3.79 3.46 -9.50
CA ARG A 36 4.09 4.89 -9.70
C ARG A 36 5.55 5.25 -9.45
N ILE A 37 6.18 4.60 -8.46
CA ILE A 37 7.61 4.79 -8.19
C ILE A 37 8.43 4.25 -9.37
N ASP A 38 8.13 3.04 -9.83
CA ASP A 38 8.82 2.42 -10.96
C ASP A 38 8.67 3.28 -12.23
N GLU A 39 7.46 3.78 -12.53
CA GLU A 39 7.17 4.72 -13.64
C GLU A 39 7.99 6.02 -13.51
N SER A 40 8.07 6.62 -12.32
CA SER A 40 8.83 7.86 -12.12
C SER A 40 10.33 7.71 -12.37
N PHE A 41 10.89 6.50 -12.14
CA PHE A 41 12.28 6.20 -12.47
C PHE A 41 12.50 6.05 -13.98
N GLU A 42 11.52 5.51 -14.71
CA GLU A 42 11.57 5.39 -16.18
C GLU A 42 11.43 6.76 -16.87
N GLU A 43 10.62 7.66 -16.31
CA GLU A 43 10.36 8.99 -16.88
C GLU A 43 11.43 10.05 -16.52
N GLU A 44 12.51 9.65 -15.82
CA GLU A 44 13.56 10.54 -15.26
C GLU A 44 12.98 11.67 -14.38
N ASP A 45 11.86 11.41 -13.73
CA ASP A 45 11.12 12.42 -13.00
C ASP A 45 11.84 12.78 -11.70
N LYS A 46 12.11 14.07 -11.49
CA LYS A 46 12.99 14.51 -10.38
C LYS A 46 12.30 14.50 -9.01
N SER A 47 10.98 14.39 -8.98
CA SER A 47 10.20 14.40 -7.74
C SER A 47 8.82 13.77 -7.96
N LEU A 48 8.55 12.66 -7.30
CA LEU A 48 7.22 12.04 -7.25
C LEU A 48 6.47 12.47 -5.98
N VAL A 49 5.25 12.97 -6.13
CA VAL A 49 4.34 13.25 -5.01
C VAL A 49 3.17 12.28 -5.09
N ILE A 50 2.94 11.54 -4.00
CA ILE A 50 1.89 10.52 -3.92
C ILE A 50 0.88 10.93 -2.84
N ASP A 51 -0.36 11.17 -3.25
CA ASP A 51 -1.51 11.29 -2.34
C ASP A 51 -2.02 9.89 -1.97
N ILE A 52 -1.73 9.45 -0.75
CA ILE A 52 -2.10 8.12 -0.26
C ILE A 52 -3.61 8.02 -0.03
N ASP A 53 -4.27 9.10 0.40
CA ASP A 53 -5.70 9.08 0.70
C ASP A 53 -6.51 8.92 -0.59
N GLU A 54 -6.06 9.55 -1.69
CA GLU A 54 -6.65 9.35 -3.02
C GLU A 54 -6.54 7.90 -3.50
N ILE A 55 -5.35 7.29 -3.35
CA ILE A 55 -5.13 5.89 -3.75
C ILE A 55 -6.01 4.95 -2.93
N VAL A 56 -6.09 5.16 -1.61
CA VAL A 56 -6.95 4.36 -0.73
C VAL A 56 -8.41 4.50 -1.17
N ALA A 57 -8.89 5.71 -1.42
CA ALA A 57 -10.27 5.94 -1.86
C ALA A 57 -10.58 5.24 -3.19
N LYS A 58 -9.66 5.31 -4.16
CA LYS A 58 -9.78 4.64 -5.45
C LYS A 58 -9.82 3.11 -5.31
N VAL A 59 -8.87 2.54 -4.57
CA VAL A 59 -8.79 1.09 -4.34
C VAL A 59 -10.02 0.57 -3.59
N CYS A 60 -10.52 1.31 -2.60
CA CYS A 60 -11.76 0.94 -1.91
C CYS A 60 -12.93 0.86 -2.89
N LYS A 61 -13.07 1.84 -3.80
CA LYS A 61 -14.13 1.88 -4.80
C LYS A 61 -14.03 0.76 -5.84
N GLU A 62 -12.82 0.34 -6.21
CA GLU A 62 -12.60 -0.75 -7.18
C GLU A 62 -12.88 -2.15 -6.60
N LEU A 63 -12.87 -2.28 -5.28
CA LEU A 63 -13.10 -3.54 -4.55
C LEU A 63 -14.53 -3.68 -3.99
N GLU A 64 -15.38 -2.66 -4.15
CA GLU A 64 -16.83 -2.69 -3.86
C GLU A 64 -17.63 -3.31 -5.02
#